data_AF-A0A9D2JFM0-F1
#
_entry.id   AF-A0A9D2JFM0-F1
#
_cell.length_a   1.000
_cell.length_b   1.000
_cell.length_c   1.000
_cell.angle_alpha   90.00
_cell.angle_beta   90.00
_cell.angle_gamma   90.00
#
_symmetry.space_group_name_H-M   'P 1'
#
loop_
_entity.id
_entity.type
_entity.pdbx_description
1 polymer ?
#
loop_
_entity_poly.entity_id
_entity_poly.type
_entity_poly.pdbx_seq_one_letter_code
_entity_poly.pdbx_strand_id
1 'polypeptide(L)'
;MLSGPQDGAELPNLQTLLTGYGVTVTDGVVVDPNRDYYAFTAPYVLMPEIEASDITDPLTEGSYHVIVPIAQGLTVGESSAATVTSLLQTSADSFSKAAGYAMETYDKEDGDTDGPFTLAVSIEDNTAGGRLVWVASDFLLDEMYNAYSSGANLDLVMNGLSWMIGQTDAVSIRAKSLDYNYLTISSSSAAWLKICMIGIVPVGYLLLGIEEILRRRKMV
;
A
#
# COMPACT_ATOMS: atom_id res chain seq x y z
N MET A 1 -11.44 10.88 -4.67
CA MET A 1 -11.92 11.19 -3.32
C MET A 1 -11.10 10.40 -2.32
N LEU A 2 -10.68 11.05 -1.25
CA LEU A 2 -10.04 10.41 -0.10
C LEU A 2 -11.09 10.41 1.01
N SER A 3 -11.43 9.23 1.52
CA SER A 3 -12.43 9.06 2.58
C SER A 3 -12.05 7.86 3.43
N GLY A 4 -11.59 8.11 4.65
CA GLY A 4 -11.22 7.09 5.63
C GLY A 4 -12.26 6.87 6.72
N PRO A 5 -11.92 6.05 7.73
CA PRO A 5 -12.76 5.82 8.90
C PRO A 5 -12.99 7.16 9.62
N GLN A 6 -14.25 7.45 9.94
CA GLN A 6 -14.64 8.69 10.62
C GLN A 6 -14.95 8.42 12.09
N ASP A 7 -14.45 9.28 12.98
CA ASP A 7 -14.77 9.20 14.40
C ASP A 7 -16.11 9.90 14.69
N GLY A 8 -17.17 9.10 14.88
CA GLY A 8 -18.49 9.59 15.29
C GLY A 8 -19.34 10.28 14.22
N ALA A 9 -18.95 10.24 12.93
CA ALA A 9 -19.70 10.82 11.83
C ALA A 9 -19.91 9.81 10.69
N GLU A 10 -21.17 9.40 10.45
CA GLU A 10 -21.50 8.58 9.28
C GLU A 10 -21.62 9.45 8.01
N LEU A 11 -21.24 8.88 6.86
CA LEU A 11 -21.30 9.54 5.55
C LEU A 11 -22.33 8.85 4.63
N PRO A 12 -23.62 8.80 5.01
CA PRO A 12 -24.61 7.95 4.33
C PRO A 12 -24.82 8.34 2.87
N ASN A 13 -24.80 9.63 2.56
CA ASN A 13 -24.94 10.11 1.18
C ASN A 13 -23.77 9.66 0.30
N LEU A 14 -22.55 9.67 0.86
CA LEU A 14 -21.34 9.34 0.12
C LEU A 14 -21.22 7.81 -0.08
N GLN A 15 -21.54 7.02 0.95
CA GLN A 15 -21.63 5.57 0.84
C GLN A 15 -22.72 5.11 -0.14
N THR A 16 -23.85 5.83 -0.18
CA THR A 16 -24.93 5.55 -1.15
C THR A 16 -24.45 5.74 -2.59
N LEU A 17 -23.60 6.73 -2.87
CA LEU A 17 -23.02 6.92 -4.21
C LEU A 17 -22.18 5.72 -4.64
N LEU A 18 -21.31 5.21 -3.76
CA LEU A 18 -20.51 4.01 -4.03
C LEU A 18 -21.38 2.77 -4.21
N THR A 19 -22.42 2.63 -3.38
CA THR A 19 -23.36 1.50 -3.46
C THR A 19 -24.08 1.47 -4.80
N GLY A 20 -24.41 2.64 -5.37
CA GLY A 20 -24.99 2.76 -6.72
C GLY A 20 -24.08 2.21 -7.82
N TYR A 21 -22.77 2.14 -7.58
CA TYR A 21 -21.78 1.56 -8.48
C TYR A 21 -21.37 0.13 -8.10
N GLY A 22 -22.00 -0.48 -7.09
CA GLY A 22 -21.69 -1.84 -6.63
C GLY A 22 -20.50 -1.91 -5.67
N VAL A 23 -20.08 -0.80 -5.08
CA VAL A 23 -19.01 -0.77 -4.07
C VAL A 23 -19.62 -0.51 -2.69
N THR A 24 -19.29 -1.37 -1.73
CA THR A 24 -19.75 -1.23 -0.34
C THR A 24 -18.56 -0.89 0.57
N VAL A 25 -18.76 0.07 1.46
CA VAL A 25 -17.77 0.42 2.49
C VAL A 25 -18.04 -0.47 3.71
N THR A 26 -16.99 -1.11 4.20
CA THR A 26 -17.00 -1.90 5.43
C THR A 26 -16.65 -0.98 6.59
N ASP A 27 -17.48 -0.98 7.62
CA ASP A 27 -17.25 -0.19 8.83
C ASP A 27 -16.02 -0.68 9.59
N GLY A 28 -15.38 0.25 10.31
CA GLY A 28 -14.18 -0.01 11.08
C GLY A 28 -12.89 0.46 10.42
N VAL A 29 -11.77 -0.05 10.94
CA VAL A 29 -10.41 0.23 10.46
C VAL A 29 -9.79 -1.08 10.01
N VAL A 30 -9.29 -1.14 8.79
CA VAL A 30 -8.64 -2.33 8.25
C VAL A 30 -7.28 -2.54 8.91
N VAL A 31 -7.05 -3.77 9.34
CA VAL A 31 -5.81 -4.28 9.89
C VAL A 31 -5.35 -5.45 9.06
N ASP A 32 -4.07 -5.44 8.68
CA ASP A 32 -3.44 -6.56 8.00
C ASP A 32 -2.37 -7.17 8.90
N PRO A 33 -2.53 -8.42 9.36
CA PRO A 33 -1.53 -9.08 10.19
C PRO A 33 -0.33 -9.58 9.37
N ASN A 34 -0.44 -9.65 8.04
CA ASN A 34 0.62 -10.13 7.18
C ASN A 34 1.75 -9.08 7.07
N ARG A 35 2.96 -9.48 7.47
CA ARG A 35 4.15 -8.61 7.52
C ARG A 35 4.52 -7.99 6.17
N ASP A 36 4.12 -8.62 5.07
CA ASP A 36 4.39 -8.11 3.73
C ASP A 36 3.39 -7.01 3.29
N TYR A 37 2.27 -6.85 4.01
CA TYR A 37 1.16 -5.96 3.67
C TYR A 37 0.97 -4.79 4.64
N TYR A 38 1.92 -4.56 5.57
CA TYR A 38 1.94 -3.36 6.41
C TYR A 38 3.36 -2.82 6.63
N ALA A 39 3.46 -1.52 6.89
CA ALA A 39 4.71 -0.84 7.11
C ALA A 39 5.04 -0.70 8.62
N PHE A 40 6.34 -0.55 8.90
CA PHE A 40 6.88 -0.33 10.24
C PHE A 40 6.63 -1.51 11.19
N THR A 41 5.69 -1.33 12.10
CA THR A 41 5.26 -2.25 13.17
C THR A 41 3.78 -2.05 13.49
N ALA A 42 3.06 -1.33 12.62
CA ALA A 42 1.68 -0.92 12.83
C ALA A 42 0.80 -1.61 11.77
N PRO A 43 0.07 -2.67 12.13
CA PRO A 43 -0.78 -3.43 11.21
C PRO A 43 -1.90 -2.64 10.50
N TYR A 44 -2.19 -1.42 10.96
CA TYR A 44 -3.15 -0.49 10.34
C TYR A 44 -2.49 0.53 9.38
N VAL A 45 -1.16 0.48 9.23
CA VAL A 45 -0.42 1.27 8.23
C VAL A 45 -0.14 0.36 7.04
N LEU A 46 -1.13 0.26 6.17
CA LEU A 46 -1.20 -0.77 5.14
C LEU A 46 -0.21 -0.47 4.01
N MET A 47 0.40 -1.53 3.48
CA MET A 47 1.21 -1.53 2.27
C MET A 47 0.58 -2.54 1.31
N PRO A 48 -0.56 -2.18 0.68
CA PRO A 48 -1.33 -3.10 -0.13
C PRO A 48 -0.54 -3.57 -1.37
N GLU A 49 -1.01 -4.68 -1.93
CA GLU A 49 -0.66 -5.07 -3.29
C GLU A 49 -1.31 -4.10 -4.27
N ILE A 50 -0.52 -3.68 -5.26
CA ILE A 50 -0.95 -2.74 -6.29
C ILE A 50 -1.45 -3.54 -7.49
N GLU A 51 -2.74 -3.40 -7.79
CA GLU A 51 -3.37 -4.04 -8.93
C GLU A 51 -3.06 -3.27 -10.23
N ALA A 52 -3.02 -3.98 -11.35
CA ALA A 52 -2.70 -3.38 -12.66
C ALA A 52 -3.83 -2.48 -13.17
N SER A 53 -3.47 -1.28 -13.64
CA SER A 53 -4.39 -0.26 -14.16
C SER A 53 -3.58 0.91 -14.72
N ASP A 54 -4.14 1.66 -15.68
CA ASP A 54 -3.54 2.89 -16.22
C ASP A 54 -3.07 3.87 -15.12
N ILE A 55 -3.70 3.84 -13.94
CA ILE A 55 -3.39 4.68 -12.78
C ILE A 55 -2.14 4.19 -12.04
N THR A 56 -1.97 2.87 -11.92
CA THR A 56 -1.02 2.20 -11.02
C THR A 56 0.16 1.57 -11.74
N ASP A 57 0.05 1.30 -13.04
CA ASP A 57 1.11 0.73 -13.87
C ASP A 57 2.43 1.52 -13.75
N PRO A 58 2.45 2.87 -13.82
CA PRO A 58 3.68 3.63 -13.64
C PRO A 58 4.33 3.45 -12.25
N LEU A 59 3.53 3.16 -11.22
CA LEU A 59 4.02 2.91 -9.86
C LEU A 59 4.67 1.53 -9.75
N THR A 60 4.02 0.51 -10.33
CA THR A 60 4.54 -0.87 -10.32
C THR A 60 5.81 -1.00 -11.16
N GLU A 61 5.87 -0.39 -12.35
CA GLU A 61 7.06 -0.32 -13.19
C GLU A 61 8.23 0.39 -12.47
N GLY A 62 7.92 1.43 -11.71
CA GLY A 62 8.88 2.16 -10.88
C GLY A 62 9.31 1.43 -9.59
N SER A 63 8.73 0.25 -9.30
CA SER A 63 8.91 -0.48 -8.03
C SER A 63 8.59 0.38 -6.80
N TYR A 64 7.56 1.24 -6.92
CA TYR A 64 7.06 2.05 -5.82
C TYR A 64 6.03 1.28 -4.99
N HIS A 65 5.94 1.62 -3.71
CA HIS A 65 4.95 1.09 -2.80
C HIS A 65 4.05 2.23 -2.32
N VAL A 66 2.74 1.99 -2.28
CA VAL A 66 1.76 2.91 -1.70
C VAL A 66 1.58 2.57 -0.22
N ILE A 67 1.50 3.59 0.62
CA ILE A 67 1.25 3.44 2.06
C ILE A 67 -0.13 4.01 2.37
N VAL A 68 -1.05 3.16 2.82
CA VAL A 68 -2.44 3.51 3.10
C VAL A 68 -2.72 3.37 4.60
N PRO A 69 -2.45 4.41 5.39
CA PRO A 69 -2.69 4.42 6.83
C PRO A 69 -4.18 4.55 7.16
N ILE A 70 -4.66 3.85 8.19
CA ILE A 70 -6.00 4.02 8.78
C ILE A 70 -7.08 4.03 7.67
N ALA A 71 -7.29 2.86 7.07
CA ALA A 71 -8.19 2.72 5.93
C ALA A 71 -9.50 2.03 6.30
N GLN A 72 -10.58 2.37 5.60
CA GLN A 72 -11.78 1.52 5.56
C GLN A 72 -11.62 0.42 4.53
N GLY A 73 -12.36 -0.69 4.71
CA GLY A 73 -12.40 -1.76 3.72
C GLY A 73 -13.42 -1.43 2.65
N LEU A 74 -13.09 -1.63 1.38
CA LEU A 74 -14.06 -1.62 0.28
C LEU A 74 -14.27 -3.04 -0.22
N THR A 75 -15.53 -3.39 -0.45
CA THR A 75 -15.92 -4.62 -1.13
C THR A 75 -16.51 -4.27 -2.48
N VAL A 76 -15.93 -4.80 -3.54
CA VAL A 76 -16.39 -4.59 -4.92
C VAL A 76 -17.31 -5.75 -5.29
N GLY A 77 -18.59 -5.44 -5.55
CA GLY A 77 -19.58 -6.37 -6.08
C GLY A 77 -19.78 -6.23 -7.59
N GLU A 78 -20.73 -7.00 -8.13
CA GLU A 78 -21.12 -6.85 -9.52
C GLU A 78 -21.99 -5.61 -9.74
N SER A 79 -21.71 -4.87 -10.82
CA SER A 79 -22.47 -3.71 -11.22
C SER A 79 -22.62 -3.67 -12.74
N SER A 80 -23.85 -3.45 -13.21
CA SER A 80 -24.11 -3.19 -14.63
C SER A 80 -23.95 -1.70 -14.99
N ALA A 81 -23.94 -0.81 -13.98
CA ALA A 81 -23.95 0.63 -14.18
C ALA A 81 -22.54 1.21 -14.44
N ALA A 82 -21.50 0.57 -13.93
CA ALA A 82 -20.13 1.03 -14.08
C ALA A 82 -19.14 -0.12 -14.13
N THR A 83 -17.97 0.16 -14.70
CA THR A 83 -16.79 -0.69 -14.60
C THR A 83 -16.00 -0.27 -13.36
N VAL A 84 -15.88 -1.16 -12.39
CA VAL A 84 -15.13 -0.93 -11.15
C VAL A 84 -13.85 -1.74 -11.18
N THR A 85 -12.70 -1.07 -11.03
CA THR A 85 -11.38 -1.69 -10.98
C THR A 85 -10.78 -1.45 -9.59
N SER A 86 -10.42 -2.53 -8.90
CA SER A 86 -9.60 -2.45 -7.68
C SER A 86 -8.20 -1.98 -8.05
N LEU A 87 -7.66 -1.01 -7.30
CA LEU A 87 -6.31 -0.47 -7.50
C LEU A 87 -5.34 -0.94 -6.43
N LEU A 88 -5.83 -1.13 -5.21
CA LEU A 88 -5.02 -1.51 -4.04
C LEU A 88 -5.76 -2.58 -3.24
N GLN A 89 -5.10 -3.70 -2.95
CA GLN A 89 -5.70 -4.85 -2.27
C GLN A 89 -4.89 -5.28 -1.04
N THR A 90 -5.57 -5.60 0.05
CA THR A 90 -4.94 -6.19 1.24
C THR A 90 -4.68 -7.69 1.07
N SER A 91 -3.95 -8.29 2.01
CA SER A 91 -3.83 -9.74 2.07
C SER A 91 -5.17 -10.42 2.37
N ALA A 92 -5.24 -11.72 2.12
CA ALA A 92 -6.40 -12.56 2.47
C ALA A 92 -6.60 -12.74 3.98
N ASP A 93 -5.57 -12.46 4.78
CA ASP A 93 -5.60 -12.57 6.25
C ASP A 93 -6.05 -11.25 6.92
N SER A 94 -6.32 -10.21 6.13
CA SER A 94 -6.76 -8.92 6.65
C SER A 94 -8.17 -8.99 7.23
N PHE A 95 -8.48 -8.06 8.13
CA PHE A 95 -9.79 -7.91 8.73
C PHE A 95 -10.08 -6.45 9.06
N SER A 96 -11.35 -6.06 9.08
CA SER A 96 -11.79 -4.75 9.55
C SER A 96 -12.13 -4.81 11.03
N LYS A 97 -11.40 -4.01 11.84
CA LYS A 97 -11.65 -3.81 13.26
C LYS A 97 -12.95 -3.05 13.47
N ALA A 98 -13.98 -3.69 13.99
CA ALA A 98 -15.26 -3.05 14.28
C ALA A 98 -15.13 -1.93 15.33
N ALA A 99 -14.17 -2.06 16.25
CA ALA A 99 -13.85 -1.04 17.24
C ALA A 99 -13.30 0.27 16.63
N GLY A 100 -12.85 0.26 15.37
CA GLY A 100 -12.33 1.43 14.68
C GLY A 100 -11.21 2.11 15.47
N TYR A 101 -11.32 3.42 15.72
CA TYR A 101 -10.35 4.19 16.51
C TYR A 101 -10.28 3.79 18.00
N ALA A 102 -11.30 3.09 18.52
CA ALA A 102 -11.33 2.62 19.90
C ALA A 102 -10.67 1.25 20.09
N MET A 103 -9.97 0.72 19.08
CA MET A 103 -9.26 -0.56 19.20
C MET A 103 -8.17 -0.51 20.29
N GLU A 104 -8.13 -1.52 21.16
CA GLU A 104 -7.10 -1.66 22.21
C GLU A 104 -5.98 -2.64 21.82
N THR A 105 -6.30 -3.57 20.93
CA THR A 105 -5.38 -4.56 20.35
C THR A 105 -5.49 -4.58 18.83
N TYR A 106 -4.44 -5.06 18.18
CA TYR A 106 -4.41 -5.32 16.75
C TYR A 106 -4.80 -6.76 16.40
N ASP A 107 -5.01 -7.61 17.40
CA ASP A 107 -5.49 -8.97 17.18
C ASP A 107 -6.96 -8.96 16.74
N LYS A 108 -7.33 -9.96 15.95
CA LYS A 108 -8.71 -10.17 15.51
C LYS A 108 -9.59 -10.57 16.70
N GLU A 109 -10.75 -9.95 16.80
CA GLU A 109 -11.74 -10.18 17.85
C GLU A 109 -13.09 -10.61 17.26
N ASP A 110 -13.98 -11.11 18.12
CA ASP A 110 -15.34 -11.47 17.73
C ASP A 110 -16.11 -10.21 17.28
N GLY A 111 -16.65 -10.23 16.06
CA GLY A 111 -17.36 -9.11 15.45
C GLY A 111 -16.53 -8.33 14.42
N ASP A 112 -15.23 -8.58 14.31
CA ASP A 112 -14.42 -8.06 13.23
C ASP A 112 -14.77 -8.75 11.90
N THR A 113 -14.72 -8.01 10.79
CA THR A 113 -15.12 -8.51 9.47
C THR A 113 -13.91 -9.03 8.71
N ASP A 114 -13.99 -10.25 8.17
CA ASP A 114 -12.94 -10.84 7.36
C ASP A 114 -12.76 -10.14 6.01
N GLY A 115 -11.50 -9.95 5.61
CA GLY A 115 -11.11 -9.51 4.28
C GLY A 115 -11.06 -10.66 3.27
N PRO A 116 -10.33 -10.48 2.15
CA PRO A 116 -9.54 -9.30 1.79
C PRO A 116 -10.41 -8.08 1.48
N PHE A 117 -9.82 -6.89 1.61
CA PHE A 117 -10.46 -5.63 1.25
C PHE A 117 -9.71 -4.92 0.13
N THR A 118 -10.47 -4.21 -0.69
CA THR A 118 -9.92 -3.21 -1.60
C THR A 118 -9.78 -1.88 -0.84
N LEU A 119 -8.65 -1.19 -1.00
CA LEU A 119 -8.39 0.10 -0.33
C LEU A 119 -8.51 1.30 -1.28
N ALA A 120 -8.45 1.05 -2.59
CA ALA A 120 -8.73 2.07 -3.59
C ALA A 120 -9.37 1.46 -4.83
N VAL A 121 -10.30 2.19 -5.45
CA VAL A 121 -11.00 1.79 -6.67
C VAL A 121 -11.02 2.93 -7.67
N SER A 122 -10.99 2.58 -8.96
CA SER A 122 -11.43 3.45 -10.05
C SER A 122 -12.77 2.95 -10.60
N ILE A 123 -13.67 3.88 -10.86
CA ILE A 123 -15.04 3.63 -11.33
C ILE A 123 -15.24 4.44 -12.61
N GLU A 124 -15.63 3.77 -13.69
CA GLU A 124 -16.04 4.39 -14.95
C GLU A 124 -17.52 4.07 -15.22
N ASP A 125 -18.35 5.12 -15.23
CA ASP A 125 -19.78 5.02 -15.47
C ASP A 125 -20.04 4.65 -16.94
N ASN A 126 -20.71 3.52 -17.16
CA ASN A 126 -20.94 2.98 -18.50
C ASN A 126 -21.97 3.79 -19.31
N THR A 127 -22.75 4.66 -18.66
CA THR A 127 -23.83 5.42 -19.29
C THR A 127 -23.42 6.86 -19.57
N ALA A 128 -22.88 7.54 -18.55
CA ALA A 128 -22.51 8.95 -18.61
C ALA A 128 -21.04 9.17 -18.96
N GLY A 129 -20.20 8.14 -18.90
CA GLY A 129 -18.74 8.25 -19.09
C GLY A 129 -18.03 9.00 -17.95
N GLY A 130 -18.72 9.18 -16.82
CA GLY A 130 -18.14 9.80 -15.63
C GLY A 130 -17.09 8.91 -14.99
N ARG A 131 -16.01 9.51 -14.49
CA ARG A 131 -14.90 8.80 -13.86
C ARG A 131 -14.76 9.23 -12.41
N LEU A 132 -14.53 8.27 -11.52
CA LEU A 132 -14.32 8.48 -10.10
C LEU A 132 -13.17 7.61 -9.62
N VAL A 133 -12.23 8.19 -8.88
CA VAL A 133 -11.24 7.43 -8.11
C VAL A 133 -11.56 7.61 -6.64
N TRP A 134 -11.55 6.53 -5.88
CA TRP A 134 -11.78 6.53 -4.44
C TRP A 134 -10.62 5.83 -3.74
N VAL A 135 -10.11 6.45 -2.67
CA VAL A 135 -9.16 5.84 -1.74
C VAL A 135 -9.76 5.88 -0.35
N ALA A 136 -9.75 4.75 0.33
CA ALA A 136 -10.41 4.53 1.61
C ALA A 136 -9.62 5.07 2.82
N SER A 137 -8.76 6.08 2.63
CA SER A 137 -7.93 6.69 3.68
C SER A 137 -7.78 8.19 3.48
N ASP A 138 -8.03 8.95 4.56
CA ASP A 138 -7.85 10.40 4.60
C ASP A 138 -6.38 10.81 4.83
N PHE A 139 -5.60 9.90 5.39
CA PHE A 139 -4.21 10.13 5.77
C PHE A 139 -3.21 9.78 4.66
N LEU A 140 -3.70 9.31 3.50
CA LEU A 140 -2.87 8.93 2.35
C LEU A 140 -1.85 10.02 1.97
N LEU A 141 -2.29 11.28 1.94
CA LEU A 141 -1.47 12.42 1.49
C LEU A 141 -0.78 13.17 2.63
N ASP A 142 -0.85 12.67 3.86
CA ASP A 142 -0.07 13.24 4.96
C ASP A 142 1.41 13.23 4.58
N GLU A 143 2.13 14.33 4.88
CA GLU A 143 3.51 14.54 4.47
C GLU A 143 4.41 13.38 4.93
N MET A 144 4.16 12.88 6.14
CA MET A 144 4.90 11.76 6.71
C MET A 144 4.72 10.47 5.90
N TYR A 145 3.49 10.06 5.60
CA TYR A 145 3.22 8.81 4.87
C TYR A 145 3.58 8.92 3.39
N ASN A 146 3.36 10.09 2.78
CA ASN A 146 3.81 10.35 1.43
C ASN A 146 5.35 10.27 1.32
N ALA A 147 6.09 10.85 2.27
CA ALA A 147 7.55 10.73 2.33
C ALA A 147 8.01 9.27 2.50
N TYR A 148 7.34 8.48 3.35
CA TYR A 148 7.64 7.06 3.51
C TYR A 148 7.39 6.22 2.26
N SER A 149 6.42 6.63 1.43
CA SER A 149 6.14 6.03 0.11
C SER A 149 7.06 6.57 -1.00
N SER A 150 8.06 7.39 -0.67
CA SER A 150 8.91 8.10 -1.65
C SER A 150 8.13 8.94 -2.66
N GLY A 151 6.96 9.47 -2.27
CA GLY A 151 6.09 10.26 -3.12
C GLY A 151 5.05 9.46 -3.91
N ALA A 152 5.04 8.13 -3.79
CA ALA A 152 4.12 7.27 -4.53
C ALA A 152 2.64 7.51 -4.19
N ASN A 153 2.33 7.89 -2.95
CA ASN A 153 0.97 8.25 -2.56
C ASN A 153 0.45 9.46 -3.33
N LEU A 154 1.27 10.52 -3.44
CA LEU A 154 0.94 11.69 -4.24
C LEU A 154 0.84 11.33 -5.73
N ASP A 155 1.78 10.55 -6.24
CA ASP A 155 1.79 10.13 -7.65
C ASP A 155 0.54 9.30 -7.98
N LEU A 156 0.07 8.41 -7.10
CA LEU A 156 -1.18 7.67 -7.24
C LEU A 156 -2.37 8.62 -7.42
N VAL A 157 -2.47 9.65 -6.58
CA VAL A 157 -3.55 10.65 -6.65
C VAL A 157 -3.46 11.46 -7.93
N MET A 158 -2.25 11.85 -8.36
CA MET A 158 -2.04 12.59 -9.60
C MET A 158 -2.36 11.75 -10.84
N ASN A 159 -1.99 10.47 -10.86
CA ASN A 159 -2.34 9.53 -11.93
C ASN A 159 -3.86 9.33 -11.99
N GLY A 160 -4.51 9.15 -10.84
CA GLY A 160 -5.96 9.06 -10.75
C GLY A 160 -6.67 10.32 -11.25
N LEU A 161 -6.13 11.50 -10.92
CA LEU A 161 -6.65 12.77 -11.43
C LEU A 161 -6.52 12.88 -12.95
N SER A 162 -5.35 12.58 -13.50
CA SER A 162 -5.10 12.56 -14.95
C SER A 162 -6.05 11.60 -15.68
N TRP A 163 -6.25 10.41 -15.11
CA TRP A 163 -7.21 9.42 -15.63
C TRP A 163 -8.65 9.95 -15.62
N MET A 164 -9.09 10.60 -14.53
CA MET A 164 -10.43 11.18 -14.42
C MET A 164 -10.69 12.29 -15.45
N ILE A 165 -9.68 13.10 -15.80
CA ILE A 165 -9.81 14.16 -16.81
C ILE A 165 -9.57 13.67 -18.25
N GLY A 166 -9.39 12.37 -18.46
CA GLY A 166 -9.19 11.77 -19.78
C GLY A 166 -7.81 12.01 -20.39
N GLN A 167 -6.82 12.40 -19.58
CA GLN A 167 -5.42 12.51 -20.02
C GLN A 167 -4.72 11.16 -19.85
N THR A 168 -4.83 10.30 -20.85
CA THR A 168 -4.15 8.99 -20.88
C THR A 168 -2.72 9.08 -21.46
N ASP A 169 -2.40 10.15 -22.20
CA ASP A 169 -1.08 10.37 -22.82
C ASP A 169 -0.07 11.13 -21.94
N ALA A 170 -0.49 11.61 -20.77
CA ALA A 170 0.37 12.35 -19.85
C ALA A 170 1.07 11.41 -18.85
N VAL A 171 1.73 10.36 -19.35
CA VAL A 171 2.69 9.60 -18.54
C VAL A 171 3.90 10.51 -18.33
N SER A 172 3.84 11.33 -17.29
CA SER A 172 5.00 12.03 -16.77
C SER A 172 5.94 10.99 -16.17
N ILE A 173 6.78 10.39 -17.00
CA ILE A 173 8.02 9.73 -16.55
C ILE A 173 8.82 10.82 -15.82
N ARG A 174 8.64 10.95 -14.50
CA ARG A 174 9.41 11.90 -13.72
C ARG A 174 10.87 11.46 -13.73
N ALA A 175 11.74 12.41 -14.07
CA ALA A 175 13.16 12.23 -13.87
C ALA A 175 13.41 11.93 -12.38
N LYS A 176 14.15 10.86 -12.13
CA LYS A 176 14.59 10.41 -10.81
C LYS A 176 15.13 11.60 -10.02
N SER A 177 14.39 12.11 -9.05
CA SER A 177 14.92 13.14 -8.16
C SER A 177 15.91 12.46 -7.21
N LEU A 178 17.19 12.75 -7.40
CA LEU A 178 18.27 12.48 -6.46
C LEU A 178 18.11 13.43 -5.26
N ASP A 179 17.03 13.29 -4.50
CA ASP A 179 16.93 13.87 -3.16
C ASP A 179 16.85 12.73 -2.15
N TYR A 180 17.63 12.86 -1.08
CA TYR A 180 18.02 11.76 -0.19
C TYR A 180 16.80 11.05 0.43
N ASN A 181 16.37 9.95 -0.18
CA ASN A 181 15.38 9.05 0.38
C ASN A 181 16.04 8.20 1.47
N TYR A 182 15.48 8.23 2.69
CA TYR A 182 15.56 7.07 3.56
C TYR A 182 14.82 5.95 2.83
N LEU A 183 15.57 5.06 2.18
CA LEU A 183 15.01 3.87 1.58
C LEU A 183 14.36 3.04 2.69
N THR A 184 13.03 3.07 2.76
CA THR A 184 12.26 2.10 3.54
C THR A 184 12.37 0.76 2.80
N ILE A 185 13.51 0.09 2.99
CA ILE A 185 13.73 -1.24 2.46
C ILE A 185 12.76 -2.18 3.19
N SER A 186 11.97 -2.97 2.44
CA SER A 186 11.17 -4.05 3.01
C SER A 186 12.00 -4.85 4.01
N SER A 187 11.44 -5.19 5.17
CA SER A 187 12.19 -5.81 6.26
C SER A 187 12.91 -7.09 5.83
N SER A 188 12.40 -7.81 4.83
CA SER A 188 13.02 -9.00 4.23
C SER A 188 14.29 -8.66 3.44
N SER A 189 14.22 -7.65 2.58
CA SER A 189 15.39 -7.11 1.86
C SER A 189 16.42 -6.51 2.81
N ALA A 190 15.97 -5.86 3.89
CA ALA A 190 16.83 -5.32 4.93
C ALA A 190 17.48 -6.45 5.76
N ALA A 191 16.74 -7.51 6.06
CA ALA A 191 17.26 -8.70 6.74
C ALA A 191 18.29 -9.42 5.87
N TRP A 192 18.06 -9.53 4.57
CA TRP A 192 19.02 -10.14 3.66
C TRP A 192 20.30 -9.29 3.56
N LEU A 193 20.16 -7.97 3.41
CA LEU A 193 21.31 -7.06 3.41
C LEU A 193 22.11 -7.14 4.72
N LYS A 194 21.44 -7.26 5.87
CA LYS A 194 22.07 -7.45 7.19
C LYS A 194 22.88 -8.76 7.27
N ILE A 195 22.33 -9.88 6.81
CA ILE A 195 23.04 -11.18 6.81
C ILE A 195 24.25 -11.11 5.88
N CYS A 196 24.13 -10.47 4.71
CA CYS A 196 25.25 -10.25 3.79
C CYS A 196 26.37 -9.42 4.44
N MET A 197 26.04 -8.24 4.99
CA MET A 197 27.04 -7.30 5.52
C MET A 197 27.68 -7.75 6.84
N ILE A 198 26.93 -8.39 7.74
CA ILE A 198 27.42 -8.76 9.08
C ILE A 198 27.87 -10.22 9.13
N GLY A 199 27.25 -11.10 8.34
CA GLY A 199 27.58 -12.52 8.31
C GLY A 199 28.58 -12.86 7.21
N ILE A 200 28.15 -12.75 5.95
CA ILE A 200 28.88 -13.33 4.81
C ILE A 200 30.20 -12.61 4.56
N VAL A 201 30.18 -11.27 4.49
CA VAL A 201 31.38 -10.48 4.19
C VAL A 201 32.45 -10.64 5.28
N PRO A 202 32.15 -10.51 6.58
CA PRO A 202 33.16 -10.68 7.62
C PRO A 202 33.70 -12.11 7.70
N VAL A 203 32.85 -13.13 7.55
CA VAL A 203 33.30 -14.53 7.52
C VAL A 203 34.21 -14.81 6.34
N GLY A 204 33.90 -14.26 5.15
CA GLY A 204 34.74 -14.36 3.97
C GLY A 204 36.14 -13.79 4.20
N TYR A 205 36.23 -12.59 4.79
CA TYR A 205 37.51 -11.99 5.17
C TYR A 205 38.29 -12.83 6.19
N LEU A 206 37.59 -13.41 7.17
CA LEU A 206 38.20 -14.25 8.20
C LEU A 206 38.81 -15.52 7.59
N LEU A 207 38.09 -16.17 6.68
CA LEU A 207 38.57 -17.37 5.98
C LEU A 207 39.79 -17.07 5.10
N LEU A 208 39.78 -15.97 4.34
CA LEU A 208 40.94 -15.54 3.56
C LEU A 208 42.15 -15.22 4.45
N GLY A 209 41.91 -14.57 5.60
CA GLY A 209 42.96 -14.31 6.59
C GLY A 209 43.55 -15.60 7.18
N ILE A 210 42.71 -16.58 7.52
CA ILE A 210 43.15 -17.89 8.01
C ILE A 210 43.93 -18.65 6.92
N GLU A 211 43.46 -18.63 5.67
CA GLU A 211 44.14 -19.26 4.55
C GLU A 211 45.55 -18.68 4.37
N GLU A 212 45.68 -17.35 4.41
CA GLU A 212 46.98 -16.68 4.28
C GLU A 212 47.92 -17.02 5.44
N ILE A 213 47.41 -17.10 6.68
CA ILE A 213 48.21 -17.54 7.84
C ILE A 213 48.69 -18.98 7.66
N LEU A 214 47.81 -19.89 7.23
CA LEU A 214 48.18 -21.29 7.00
C LEU A 214 49.16 -21.45 5.84
N ARG A 215 49.02 -20.65 4.78
CA ARG A 215 49.94 -20.60 3.65
C ARG A 215 51.32 -20.12 4.08
N ARG A 216 51.40 -19.06 4.90
CA ARG A 216 52.66 -18.56 5.48
C ARG A 216 53.32 -19.57 6.42
N ARG A 217 52.55 -20.29 7.23
CA ARG A 217 53.07 -21.34 8.12
C ARG A 217 53.58 -22.59 7.38
N LYS A 218 53.22 -22.78 6.12
CA LYS A 218 53.76 -23.85 5.26
C LYS A 218 55.04 -23.44 4.52
N MET A 219 55.38 -22.14 4.49
CA MET A 219 56.63 -21.64 3.90
C MET A 219 57.75 -21.41 4.92
N VAL A 220 57.47 -21.57 6.22
CA VAL A 220 58.44 -21.62 7.32
C VAL A 220 58.68 -23.07 7.67
#